data_AF-M0CFF6-F1
#
_entry.id   AF-M0CFF6-F1
#
_cell.length_a   1.000
_cell.length_b   1.000
_cell.length_c   1.000
_cell.angle_alpha   90.00
_cell.angle_beta   90.00
_cell.angle_gamma   90.00
#
_symmetry.space_group_name_H-M   'P 1'
#
loop_
_entity.id
_entity.type
_entity.pdbx_description
1 polymer ?
#
loop_
_entity_poly.entity_id
_entity_poly.type
_entity_poly.pdbx_seq_one_letter_code
_entity_poly.pdbx_strand_id
1 'polypeptide(L)'
;MNDIFEEIGETIEIPVGEYQAYELAFPDGGALSYEFTVTSGPAIDVLMVRDGEFSYFEQGYQVNYNSAHTIQEDTEGSSSAGVSSGTYFLTFDNSERGRAQPPTPEPTPTPEPTPEPTPEPTDSMGGNSTATESMGTDSMSGGSESTDSMSGGDGGTATVELSITAGQ
;
A
#
# COMPACT_ATOMS: atom_id res chain seq x y z
N MET A 1 35.69 -6.16 -5.70
CA MET A 1 35.20 -4.92 -6.34
C MET A 1 33.70 -4.99 -6.18
N ASN A 2 33.07 -3.94 -5.70
CA ASN A 2 31.62 -3.85 -5.81
C ASN A 2 31.34 -3.55 -7.28
N ASP A 3 30.68 -4.48 -7.97
CA ASP A 3 30.36 -4.31 -9.38
C ASP A 3 29.10 -3.45 -9.46
N ILE A 4 29.30 -2.13 -9.61
CA ILE A 4 28.22 -1.16 -9.84
C ILE A 4 27.73 -1.36 -11.27
N PHE A 5 26.44 -1.60 -11.42
CA PHE A 5 25.81 -1.73 -12.73
C PHE A 5 24.86 -0.57 -13.06
N GLU A 6 24.45 0.22 -12.07
CA GLU A 6 23.66 1.44 -12.26
C GLU A 6 24.16 2.56 -11.33
N GLU A 7 24.39 3.75 -11.86
CA GLU A 7 24.73 4.97 -11.11
C GLU A 7 24.04 6.17 -11.77
N ILE A 8 23.10 6.80 -11.06
CA ILE A 8 22.28 7.90 -11.57
C ILE A 8 22.42 9.07 -10.60
N GLY A 9 22.62 10.27 -11.14
CA GLY A 9 22.63 11.52 -10.38
C GLY A 9 22.01 12.62 -11.22
N GLU A 10 20.77 13.01 -10.93
CA GLU A 10 20.00 13.94 -11.77
C GLU A 10 18.99 14.77 -10.98
N THR A 11 18.44 15.78 -11.65
CA THR A 11 17.31 16.58 -11.17
C THR A 11 16.12 16.32 -12.07
N ILE A 12 15.01 15.87 -11.51
CA ILE A 12 13.77 15.56 -12.22
C ILE A 12 12.63 16.48 -11.78
N GLU A 13 11.70 16.72 -12.69
CA GLU A 13 10.42 17.37 -12.40
C GLU A 13 9.30 16.33 -12.51
N ILE A 14 8.54 16.16 -11.43
CA ILE A 14 7.43 15.21 -11.34
C ILE A 14 6.14 16.02 -11.23
N PRO A 15 5.37 16.17 -12.32
CA PRO A 15 4.09 16.87 -12.28
C PRO A 15 3.14 16.27 -11.24
N VAL A 16 2.17 17.07 -10.78
CA VAL A 16 1.10 16.55 -9.93
C VAL A 16 0.36 15.42 -10.64
N GLY A 17 0.10 14.32 -9.92
CA GLY A 17 -0.60 13.17 -10.51
C GLY A 17 0.30 12.18 -11.23
N GLU A 18 1.61 12.45 -11.33
CA GLU A 18 2.60 11.66 -12.07
C GLU A 18 3.66 11.06 -11.15
N TYR A 19 4.46 10.14 -11.70
CA TYR A 19 5.59 9.51 -11.03
C TYR A 19 6.77 9.35 -12.01
N GLN A 20 7.97 9.18 -11.47
CA GLN A 20 9.16 8.74 -12.22
C GLN A 20 9.66 7.42 -11.65
N ALA A 21 9.83 6.40 -12.50
CA ALA A 21 10.32 5.09 -12.10
C ALA A 21 11.62 4.72 -12.80
N TYR A 22 12.49 4.01 -12.10
CA TYR A 22 13.74 3.43 -12.60
C TYR A 22 13.70 1.91 -12.48
N GLU A 23 13.81 1.22 -13.62
CA GLU A 23 13.90 -0.24 -13.66
C GLU A 23 15.32 -0.70 -13.30
N LEU A 24 15.44 -1.51 -12.25
CA LEU A 24 16.70 -1.99 -11.72
C LEU A 24 16.70 -3.52 -11.70
N ALA A 25 17.59 -4.12 -12.49
CA ALA A 25 17.76 -5.57 -12.55
C ALA A 25 18.89 -6.04 -11.61
N PHE A 26 18.57 -6.94 -10.69
CA PHE A 26 19.53 -7.60 -9.80
C PHE A 26 19.54 -9.12 -10.12
N PRO A 27 20.27 -9.60 -11.15
CA PRO A 27 20.20 -11.00 -11.57
C PRO A 27 20.56 -11.99 -10.45
N ASP A 28 21.58 -11.64 -9.66
CA ASP A 28 22.13 -12.46 -8.57
C ASP A 28 21.85 -11.85 -7.18
N GLY A 29 21.01 -10.82 -7.11
CA GLY A 29 20.88 -9.94 -5.94
C GLY A 29 21.98 -8.88 -5.91
N GLY A 30 21.99 -8.06 -4.87
CA GLY A 30 22.98 -6.98 -4.72
C GLY A 30 22.62 -6.01 -3.60
N ALA A 31 23.04 -4.77 -3.74
CA ALA A 31 22.70 -3.66 -2.87
C ALA A 31 22.15 -2.49 -3.69
N LEU A 32 21.18 -1.80 -3.10
CA LEU A 32 20.65 -0.53 -3.58
C LEU A 32 20.94 0.54 -2.53
N SER A 33 21.50 1.65 -2.99
CA SER A 33 21.60 2.88 -2.22
C SER A 33 20.94 4.00 -3.00
N TYR A 34 20.11 4.81 -2.36
CA TYR A 34 19.62 6.04 -2.95
C TYR A 34 19.50 7.14 -1.90
N GLU A 35 19.56 8.38 -2.36
CA GLU A 35 19.24 9.59 -1.63
C GLU A 35 18.43 10.52 -2.53
N PHE A 36 17.54 11.32 -1.93
CA PHE A 36 16.78 12.33 -2.64
C PHE A 36 16.52 13.56 -1.80
N THR A 37 16.28 14.67 -2.48
CA THR A 37 15.85 15.94 -1.89
C THR A 37 14.88 16.64 -2.83
N VAL A 38 13.67 16.91 -2.34
CA VAL A 38 12.69 17.78 -2.99
C VAL A 38 13.13 19.22 -2.78
N THR A 39 13.60 19.87 -3.84
CA THR A 39 14.08 21.25 -3.80
C THR A 39 12.97 22.27 -4.05
N SER A 40 11.85 21.85 -4.64
CA SER A 40 10.65 22.65 -4.86
C SER A 40 9.41 21.77 -4.99
N GLY A 41 8.23 22.28 -4.63
CA GLY A 41 6.96 21.55 -4.72
C GLY A 41 6.61 20.73 -3.47
N PRO A 42 5.62 19.83 -3.57
CA PRO A 42 5.16 19.01 -2.44
C PRO A 42 6.14 17.88 -2.12
N ALA A 43 6.00 17.32 -0.92
CA ALA A 43 6.66 16.06 -0.54
C ALA A 43 6.20 14.91 -1.45
N ILE A 44 7.04 13.89 -1.60
CA ILE A 44 6.78 12.75 -2.48
C ILE A 44 6.88 11.42 -1.72
N ASP A 45 6.35 10.36 -2.33
CA ASP A 45 6.58 9.00 -1.90
C ASP A 45 7.72 8.36 -2.71
N VAL A 46 8.56 7.56 -2.06
CA VAL A 46 9.56 6.70 -2.71
C VAL A 46 9.22 5.25 -2.41
N LEU A 47 8.92 4.48 -3.46
CA LEU A 47 8.46 3.09 -3.38
C LEU A 47 9.39 2.18 -4.18
N MET A 48 9.79 1.05 -3.60
CA MET A 48 10.47 -0.02 -4.32
C MET A 48 9.51 -1.19 -4.56
N VAL A 49 9.10 -1.36 -5.82
CA VAL A 49 8.08 -2.31 -6.25
C VAL A 49 8.72 -3.38 -7.13
N ARG A 50 8.29 -4.65 -7.01
CA ARG A 50 8.76 -5.71 -7.92
C ARG A 50 8.09 -5.58 -9.28
N ASP A 51 8.78 -5.99 -10.34
CA ASP A 51 8.25 -5.97 -11.72
C ASP A 51 6.83 -6.55 -11.85
N GLY A 52 6.58 -7.75 -11.31
CA GLY A 52 5.26 -8.37 -11.34
C GLY A 52 4.15 -7.60 -10.60
N GLU A 53 4.52 -6.71 -9.68
CA GLU A 53 3.58 -5.88 -8.91
C GLU A 53 3.43 -4.46 -9.51
N PHE A 54 4.36 -4.03 -10.38
CA PHE A 54 4.41 -2.66 -10.88
C PHE A 54 3.17 -2.28 -11.69
N SER A 55 2.63 -3.21 -12.47
CA SER A 55 1.38 -2.99 -13.21
C SER A 55 0.18 -2.65 -12.30
N TYR A 56 0.16 -3.13 -11.06
CA TYR A 56 -0.88 -2.76 -10.09
C TYR A 56 -0.68 -1.33 -9.58
N PHE A 57 0.57 -0.91 -9.37
CA PHE A 57 0.91 0.47 -9.01
C PHE A 57 0.43 1.45 -10.10
N GLU A 58 0.71 1.14 -11.38
CA GLU A 58 0.28 2.00 -12.50
C GLU A 58 -1.24 2.19 -12.56
N GLN A 59 -1.98 1.16 -12.18
CA GLN A 59 -3.44 1.16 -12.11
C GLN A 59 -4.00 1.80 -10.83
N GLY A 60 -3.13 2.27 -9.92
CA GLY A 60 -3.52 2.86 -8.64
C GLY A 60 -4.02 1.83 -7.62
N TYR A 61 -3.69 0.55 -7.80
CA TYR A 61 -3.96 -0.49 -6.81
C TYR A 61 -2.85 -0.54 -5.75
N GLN A 62 -3.19 -1.04 -4.58
CA GLN A 62 -2.21 -1.32 -3.51
C GLN A 62 -1.20 -2.36 -4.00
N VAL A 63 0.07 -2.14 -3.72
CA VAL A 63 1.18 -3.03 -4.11
C VAL A 63 1.97 -3.49 -2.91
N ASN A 64 2.56 -4.68 -3.02
CA ASN A 64 3.60 -5.09 -2.08
C ASN A 64 4.89 -4.35 -2.42
N TYR A 65 5.34 -3.47 -1.52
CA TYR A 65 6.60 -2.74 -1.63
C TYR A 65 7.62 -3.22 -0.60
N ASN A 66 8.90 -2.98 -0.88
CA ASN A 66 9.96 -3.23 0.08
C ASN A 66 10.02 -2.08 1.11
N SER A 67 9.53 -2.35 2.32
CA SER A 67 9.45 -1.35 3.39
C SER A 67 10.81 -0.82 3.86
N ALA A 68 11.93 -1.54 3.61
CA ALA A 68 13.27 -1.06 3.94
C ALA A 68 13.77 0.04 2.98
N HIS A 69 13.15 0.15 1.81
CA HIS A 69 13.48 1.12 0.75
C HIS A 69 12.29 2.03 0.45
N THR A 70 11.41 2.24 1.45
CA THR A 70 10.22 3.06 1.29
C THR A 70 10.27 4.25 2.22
N ILE A 71 10.06 5.44 1.67
CA ILE A 71 9.95 6.71 2.39
C ILE A 71 8.65 7.34 1.91
N GLN A 72 7.78 7.77 2.82
CA GLN A 72 6.46 8.28 2.49
C GLN A 72 6.32 9.73 2.92
N GLU A 73 5.73 10.54 2.04
CA GLU A 73 5.43 11.97 2.23
C GLU A 73 6.59 12.77 2.85
N ASP A 74 7.80 12.60 2.30
CA ASP A 74 8.98 13.33 2.76
C ASP A 74 9.58 14.21 1.67
N THR A 75 10.25 15.28 2.09
CA THR A 75 11.00 16.19 1.22
C THR A 75 12.47 15.79 1.11
N GLU A 76 12.94 14.87 1.95
CA GLU A 76 14.28 14.30 1.83
C GLU A 76 14.29 12.87 2.35
N GLY A 77 15.25 12.08 1.91
CA GLY A 77 15.34 10.71 2.37
C GLY A 77 16.48 9.94 1.77
N SER A 78 16.88 8.86 2.44
CA SER A 78 17.86 7.93 1.93
C SER A 78 17.58 6.52 2.41
N SER A 79 17.99 5.54 1.62
CA SER A 79 18.03 4.14 2.03
C SER A 79 19.25 3.46 1.43
N SER A 80 19.83 2.52 2.16
CA SER A 80 20.95 1.70 1.72
C SER A 80 20.80 0.30 2.32
N ALA A 81 20.45 -0.68 1.50
CA ALA A 81 20.27 -2.06 1.95
C ALA A 81 20.44 -3.08 0.82
N GLY A 82 20.49 -4.36 1.22
CA GLY A 82 20.58 -5.48 0.30
C GLY A 82 19.26 -5.76 -0.40
N VAL A 83 19.35 -6.16 -1.67
CA VAL A 83 18.22 -6.48 -2.56
C VAL A 83 18.36 -7.92 -3.03
N SER A 84 17.30 -8.72 -2.83
CA SER A 84 17.24 -10.08 -3.38
C SER A 84 17.17 -10.07 -4.90
N SER A 85 17.57 -11.15 -5.56
CA SER A 85 17.53 -11.22 -7.02
C SER A 85 16.14 -10.94 -7.61
N GLY A 86 16.12 -10.36 -8.80
CA GLY A 86 14.89 -9.98 -9.52
C GLY A 86 14.98 -8.58 -10.15
N THR A 87 13.87 -8.16 -10.76
CA THR A 87 13.71 -6.82 -11.33
C THR A 87 12.77 -6.00 -10.46
N TYR A 88 13.16 -4.76 -10.18
CA TYR A 88 12.44 -3.83 -9.32
C TYR A 88 12.31 -2.47 -9.98
N PHE A 89 11.27 -1.74 -9.63
CA PHE A 89 11.06 -0.34 -9.99
C PHE A 89 11.21 0.51 -8.74
N LEU A 90 12.23 1.36 -8.71
CA LEU A 90 12.35 2.42 -7.71
C LEU A 90 11.57 3.63 -8.23
N THR A 91 10.50 3.99 -7.52
CA THR A 91 9.48 4.93 -7.99
C THR A 91 9.45 6.14 -7.07
N PHE A 92 9.60 7.34 -7.65
CA PHE A 92 9.39 8.64 -7.02
C PHE A 92 8.02 9.14 -7.45
N ASP A 93 7.07 9.17 -6.53
CA ASP A 93 5.64 9.35 -6.79
C ASP A 93 5.13 10.69 -6.26
N ASN A 94 4.57 11.52 -7.15
CA ASN A 94 3.83 12.74 -6.84
C ASN A 94 2.35 12.60 -7.26
N SER A 95 1.84 11.37 -7.35
CA SER A 95 0.48 11.12 -7.83
C SER A 95 -0.58 11.02 -6.75
N GLU A 96 -0.19 11.04 -5.48
CA GLU A 96 -1.03 10.70 -4.30
C GLU A 96 -1.71 9.31 -4.38
N ARG A 97 -1.47 8.53 -5.46
CA ARG A 97 -1.95 7.14 -5.60
C ARG A 97 -1.27 6.23 -4.58
N GLY A 98 -0.08 6.63 -4.15
CA GLY A 98 0.78 5.95 -3.20
C GLY A 98 0.50 6.21 -1.72
N ARG A 99 -0.56 6.94 -1.31
CA ARG A 99 -1.00 6.93 0.10
C ARG A 99 -1.19 5.47 0.49
N ALA A 100 -0.21 4.88 1.19
CA ALA A 100 -0.20 3.46 1.43
C ALA A 100 -1.38 3.13 2.34
N GLN A 101 -2.53 2.86 1.72
CA GLN A 101 -3.63 2.24 2.40
C GLN A 101 -3.06 0.91 2.90
N PRO A 102 -3.11 0.65 4.23
CA PRO A 102 -2.75 -0.67 4.73
C PRO A 102 -3.51 -1.72 3.93
N PRO A 103 -2.91 -2.89 3.65
CA PRO A 103 -3.48 -3.87 2.74
C PRO A 103 -4.94 -4.10 3.12
N THR A 104 -5.83 -3.94 2.14
CA THR A 104 -7.24 -4.28 2.31
C THR A 104 -7.26 -5.75 2.75
N PRO A 105 -7.81 -6.10 3.93
CA PRO A 105 -7.77 -7.48 4.41
C PRO A 105 -8.43 -8.38 3.36
N GLU A 106 -7.75 -9.47 3.01
CA GLU A 106 -8.25 -10.49 2.07
C GLU A 106 -9.66 -10.93 2.54
N PRO A 107 -10.66 -11.00 1.65
CA PRO A 107 -12.00 -11.41 2.06
C PRO A 107 -11.92 -12.80 2.68
N THR A 108 -12.29 -12.91 3.96
CA THR A 108 -12.40 -14.19 4.64
C THR A 108 -13.32 -15.11 3.82
N PRO A 109 -12.92 -16.36 3.52
CA PRO A 109 -13.78 -17.27 2.78
C PRO A 109 -15.09 -17.40 3.54
N THR A 110 -16.20 -17.09 2.86
CA THR A 110 -17.53 -17.28 3.42
C THR A 110 -17.70 -18.77 3.70
N PRO A 111 -18.02 -19.19 4.95
CA PRO A 111 -18.28 -20.60 5.22
C PRO A 111 -19.42 -21.07 4.32
N GLU A 112 -19.20 -22.21 3.66
CA GLU A 112 -20.19 -22.84 2.79
C GLU A 112 -21.49 -23.06 3.57
N PRO A 113 -22.68 -22.75 3.02
CA PRO A 113 -23.93 -22.90 3.73
C PRO A 113 -24.14 -24.37 4.11
N THR A 114 -24.25 -24.63 5.41
CA THR A 114 -24.67 -25.93 5.94
C THR A 114 -26.01 -26.33 5.30
N PRO A 115 -26.14 -27.54 4.72
CA PRO A 115 -27.40 -27.99 4.16
C PRO A 115 -28.50 -27.98 5.24
N GLU A 116 -29.62 -27.36 4.91
CA GLU A 116 -30.79 -27.24 5.79
C GLU A 116 -31.36 -28.64 6.10
N PRO A 117 -31.67 -28.97 7.36
CA PRO A 117 -32.30 -30.24 7.68
C PRO A 117 -33.70 -30.31 7.04
N THR A 118 -33.95 -31.38 6.28
CA THR A 118 -35.26 -31.72 5.73
C THR A 118 -36.32 -31.73 6.84
N PRO A 119 -37.45 -31.00 6.72
CA PRO A 119 -38.50 -31.02 7.72
C PRO A 119 -39.20 -32.39 7.74
N GLU A 120 -39.27 -32.99 8.94
CA GLU A 120 -40.18 -34.11 9.22
C GLU A 120 -41.63 -33.62 9.33
N PRO A 121 -42.61 -34.47 8.98
CA PRO A 121 -44.02 -34.08 8.94
C PRO A 121 -44.57 -33.73 10.34
N THR A 122 -45.33 -32.63 10.36
CA THR A 122 -46.00 -32.05 11.53
C THR A 122 -47.11 -32.96 12.06
N ASP A 123 -47.01 -33.34 13.34
CA ASP A 123 -48.17 -33.77 14.11
C ASP A 123 -48.65 -32.65 15.05
N SER A 124 -49.91 -32.31 14.85
CA SER A 124 -50.67 -31.29 15.56
C SER A 124 -51.09 -31.79 16.93
N MET A 125 -50.87 -31.00 18.00
CA MET A 125 -51.89 -30.68 19.01
C MET A 125 -51.35 -29.83 20.18
N GLY A 126 -52.00 -28.68 20.39
CA GLY A 126 -52.51 -28.28 21.71
C GLY A 126 -51.60 -27.54 22.70
N GLY A 127 -52.10 -26.40 23.18
CA GLY A 127 -51.97 -26.05 24.61
C GLY A 127 -51.14 -24.82 24.98
N ASN A 128 -51.81 -23.67 25.02
CA ASN A 128 -51.86 -22.68 26.10
C ASN A 128 -50.65 -22.44 27.07
N SER A 129 -50.38 -21.15 27.27
CA SER A 129 -49.99 -20.45 28.53
C SER A 129 -48.51 -20.20 28.91
N THR A 130 -48.15 -18.91 28.81
CA THR A 130 -47.56 -17.98 29.82
C THR A 130 -46.16 -18.17 30.46
N ALA A 131 -45.53 -16.98 30.62
CA ALA A 131 -44.50 -16.52 31.58
C ALA A 131 -43.03 -16.79 31.19
N THR A 132 -42.01 -15.99 31.50
CA THR A 132 -41.80 -14.65 32.09
C THR A 132 -40.27 -14.43 32.13
N GLU A 133 -39.80 -13.19 31.95
CA GLU A 133 -38.48 -12.60 32.33
C GLU A 133 -37.15 -13.21 31.80
N SER A 134 -36.28 -12.38 31.23
CA SER A 134 -35.21 -11.70 31.99
C SER A 134 -34.31 -10.85 31.07
N MET A 135 -33.56 -9.95 31.72
CA MET A 135 -32.88 -8.75 31.24
C MET A 135 -31.49 -8.99 30.61
N GLY A 136 -30.96 -7.93 29.98
CA GLY A 136 -29.53 -7.69 29.72
C GLY A 136 -29.31 -6.78 28.51
N THR A 137 -29.42 -5.45 28.65
CA THR A 137 -28.34 -4.46 28.89
C THR A 137 -27.30 -4.31 27.76
N ASP A 138 -27.32 -3.11 27.18
CA ASP A 138 -26.20 -2.26 26.75
C ASP A 138 -25.22 -2.77 25.69
N SER A 139 -25.16 -2.06 24.56
CA SER A 139 -23.89 -1.49 24.05
C SER A 139 -24.10 -0.50 22.91
N MET A 140 -23.91 0.77 23.29
CA MET A 140 -23.35 1.91 22.58
C MET A 140 -23.32 1.91 21.03
N SER A 141 -24.06 2.87 20.48
CA SER A 141 -23.89 3.43 19.13
C SER A 141 -22.47 3.98 18.97
N GLY A 142 -21.61 3.23 18.28
CA GLY A 142 -20.31 3.71 17.82
C GLY A 142 -20.49 4.83 16.82
N GLY A 143 -19.91 5.99 17.12
CA GLY A 143 -20.00 7.19 16.32
C GLY A 143 -19.42 7.00 14.92
N SER A 144 -20.13 7.56 13.95
CA SER A 144 -19.58 7.85 12.64
C SER A 144 -18.43 8.85 12.80
N GLU A 145 -17.20 8.37 12.78
CA GLU A 145 -16.06 9.24 12.48
C GLU A 145 -16.06 9.46 10.97
N SER A 146 -16.65 10.57 10.55
CA SER A 146 -16.35 11.16 9.25
C SER A 146 -14.89 11.58 9.28
N THR A 147 -14.00 10.73 8.77
CA THR A 147 -12.64 11.14 8.45
C THR A 147 -12.67 11.94 7.15
N ASP A 148 -13.04 13.21 7.28
CA ASP A 148 -12.61 14.24 6.33
C ASP A 148 -11.09 14.39 6.49
N SER A 149 -10.34 13.62 5.70
CA SER A 149 -8.92 13.84 5.47
C SER A 149 -8.66 14.04 3.98
N MET A 150 -9.46 14.91 3.35
CA MET A 150 -9.02 15.66 2.18
C MET A 150 -8.04 16.75 2.64
N SER A 151 -6.87 16.35 3.12
CA SER A 151 -5.71 17.25 3.09
C SER A 151 -5.10 17.06 1.71
N GLY A 152 -5.65 17.76 0.71
CA GLY A 152 -5.01 17.90 -0.59
C GLY A 152 -3.74 18.72 -0.37
N GLY A 153 -2.58 18.06 -0.50
CA GLY A 153 -1.32 18.77 -0.60
C GLY A 153 -1.39 19.70 -1.79
N ASP A 154 -0.83 20.90 -1.67
CA ASP A 154 -0.83 21.91 -2.72
C ASP A 154 -0.26 21.27 -4.01
N GLY A 155 -1.15 20.96 -4.97
CA GLY A 155 -0.95 20.04 -6.09
C GLY A 155 0.00 20.57 -7.18
N GLY A 156 1.23 20.88 -6.78
CA GLY A 156 2.29 21.41 -7.63
C GLY A 156 3.20 20.32 -8.21
N THR A 157 4.00 20.73 -9.18
CA THR A 157 5.12 19.91 -9.66
C THR A 157 6.20 19.84 -8.58
N ALA A 158 6.69 18.63 -8.30
CA ALA A 158 7.83 18.41 -7.42
C ALA A 158 9.13 18.43 -8.23
N THR A 159 10.12 19.22 -7.80
CA THR A 159 11.48 19.19 -8.35
C THR A 159 12.37 18.42 -7.38
N VAL A 160 12.96 17.32 -7.85
CA VAL A 160 13.67 16.36 -7.01
C VAL A 160 15.11 16.21 -7.50
N GLU A 161 16.08 16.44 -6.63
CA GLU A 161 17.46 16.02 -6.83
C GLU A 161 17.63 14.60 -6.27
N LEU A 162 18.21 13.70 -7.05
CA LEU A 162 18.37 12.30 -6.64
C LEU A 162 19.74 11.74 -7.02
N SER A 163 20.17 10.76 -6.23
CA SER A 163 21.34 9.92 -6.48
C SER A 163 20.99 8.46 -6.18
N ILE A 164 21.26 7.56 -7.14
CA ILE A 164 20.96 6.13 -7.06
C ILE A 164 22.23 5.36 -7.42
N THR A 165 22.54 4.31 -6.64
CA THR A 165 23.61 3.37 -6.93
C THR A 165 23.12 1.95 -6.72
N ALA A 166 23.25 1.10 -7.73
CA ALA A 166 22.95 -0.32 -7.65
C ALA A 166 24.18 -1.16 -8.06
N GLY A 167 24.51 -2.17 -7.26
CA GLY A 167 25.68 -3.01 -7.50
C GLY A 167 25.69 -4.32 -6.73
N GLN A 168 26.66 -5.19 -7.02
CA GLN A 168 26.95 -6.44 -6.28
C GLN A 168 28.10 -6.28 -5.29
#